data_AF-A0A3L8PQT1-F1
#
_entry.id   AF-A0A3L8PQT1-F1
#
_cell.length_a   1.000
_cell.length_b   1.000
_cell.length_c   1.000
_cell.angle_alpha   90.00
_cell.angle_beta   90.00
_cell.angle_gamma   90.00
#
_symmetry.space_group_name_H-M   'P 1'
#
loop_
_entity.id
_entity.type
_entity.pdbx_description
1 polymer ?
#
loop_
_entity_poly.entity_id
_entity_poly.type
_entity_poly.pdbx_seq_one_letter_code
_entity_poly.pdbx_strand_id
1 'polypeptide(L)'
;MNDLERDLLQLNLLYLQCARQWAQFKPNQARIQLGLPQTAINLLAQTQLLDIQQLADPHLLQFQPRGTPKQFVELIKSRGNGFNKLSYYLTSVSTRQN
;
A
#
# COMPACT_ATOMS: atom_id res chain seq x y z
N MET A 1 -1.20 -4.53 -20.27
CA MET A 1 -0.70 -4.36 -18.89
C MET A 1 0.68 -4.98 -18.81
N ASN A 2 1.71 -4.18 -18.56
CA ASN A 2 3.08 -4.66 -18.38
C ASN A 2 3.25 -5.27 -16.97
N ASP A 3 4.42 -5.89 -16.71
CA ASP A 3 4.64 -6.58 -15.43
C ASP A 3 4.64 -5.62 -14.23
N LEU A 4 5.15 -4.40 -14.39
CA LEU A 4 5.10 -3.37 -13.35
C LEU A 4 3.65 -2.98 -13.00
N GLU A 5 2.81 -2.73 -14.00
CA GLU A 5 1.40 -2.40 -13.82
C GLU A 5 0.64 -3.56 -13.15
N ARG A 6 0.99 -4.82 -13.46
CA ARG A 6 0.42 -6.00 -12.81
C ARG A 6 0.82 -6.07 -11.34
N ASP A 7 2.09 -5.83 -11.03
CA ASP A 7 2.62 -5.83 -9.67
C ASP A 7 1.98 -4.69 -8.84
N LEU A 8 1.87 -3.49 -9.42
CA LEU A 8 1.21 -2.34 -8.80
C LEU A 8 -0.27 -2.61 -8.54
N LEU A 9 -0.99 -3.18 -9.51
CA LEU A 9 -2.38 -3.57 -9.32
C LEU A 9 -2.57 -4.55 -8.16
N GLN A 10 -1.75 -5.61 -8.12
CA GLN A 10 -1.81 -6.60 -7.04
C GLN A 10 -1.52 -5.98 -5.67
N LEU A 11 -0.52 -5.09 -5.61
CA LEU A 11 -0.12 -4.43 -4.38
C LEU A 11 -1.22 -3.46 -3.88
N ASN A 12 -1.82 -2.69 -4.79
CA ASN A 12 -2.90 -1.77 -4.48
C ASN A 12 -4.17 -2.52 -4.04
N LEU A 13 -4.53 -3.62 -4.71
CA LEU A 13 -5.62 -4.50 -4.29
C LEU A 13 -5.41 -5.01 -2.86
N LEU A 14 -4.21 -5.53 -2.56
CA LEU A 14 -3.89 -6.02 -1.22
C LEU A 14 -3.96 -4.90 -0.17
N TYR A 15 -3.41 -3.73 -0.48
CA TYR A 15 -3.47 -2.56 0.40
C TYR A 15 -4.91 -2.17 0.72
N LEU A 16 -5.76 -2.00 -0.30
CA LEU A 16 -7.16 -1.60 -0.14
C LEU A 16 -7.97 -2.66 0.62
N GLN A 17 -7.76 -3.94 0.35
CA GLN A 17 -8.40 -5.04 1.07
C GLN A 17 -8.03 -5.04 2.56
N CYS A 18 -6.74 -4.92 2.88
CA CYS A 18 -6.26 -4.82 4.26
C CYS A 18 -6.81 -3.57 4.96
N ALA A 19 -6.79 -2.41 4.29
CA ALA A 19 -7.30 -1.15 4.81
C ALA A 19 -8.79 -1.23 5.14
N ARG A 20 -9.59 -1.82 4.24
CA ARG A 20 -11.01 -2.11 4.46
C ARG A 20 -11.23 -3.02 5.66
N GLN A 21 -10.55 -4.16 5.74
CA GLN A 21 -10.71 -5.07 6.88
C GLN A 21 -10.36 -4.39 8.21
N TRP A 22 -9.28 -3.64 8.24
CA TRP A 22 -8.91 -2.87 9.43
C TRP A 22 -9.94 -1.80 9.79
N ALA A 23 -10.50 -1.11 8.80
CA ALA A 23 -11.58 -0.14 9.02
C ALA A 23 -12.84 -0.81 9.62
N GLN A 24 -13.16 -2.04 9.19
CA GLN A 24 -14.31 -2.80 9.69
C GLN A 24 -14.13 -3.29 11.13
N PHE A 25 -12.98 -3.89 11.45
CA PHE A 25 -12.78 -4.54 12.74
C PHE A 25 -12.18 -3.62 13.81
N LYS A 26 -11.37 -2.62 13.40
CA LYS A 26 -10.62 -1.75 14.32
C LYS A 26 -10.56 -0.31 13.79
N PRO A 27 -11.70 0.39 13.62
CA PRO A 27 -11.76 1.69 12.95
C PRO A 27 -10.84 2.76 13.56
N ASN A 28 -10.76 2.85 14.89
CA ASN A 28 -9.90 3.82 15.57
C ASN A 28 -8.40 3.54 15.34
N GLN A 29 -8.00 2.26 15.34
CA GLN A 29 -6.63 1.87 15.06
C GLN A 29 -6.30 2.08 13.58
N ALA A 30 -7.23 1.72 12.68
CA ALA A 30 -7.12 1.94 11.25
C ALA A 30 -6.92 3.42 10.93
N ARG A 31 -7.69 4.31 11.56
CA ARG A 31 -7.53 5.78 11.43
C ARG A 31 -6.09 6.23 11.71
N ILE A 32 -5.52 5.77 12.83
CA ILE A 32 -4.16 6.15 13.25
C ILE A 32 -3.09 5.53 12.33
N GLN A 33 -3.24 4.24 12.01
CA GLN A 33 -2.25 3.46 11.26
C GLN A 33 -2.26 3.76 9.76
N LEU A 34 -3.43 4.05 9.18
CA LEU A 34 -3.58 4.47 7.79
C LEU A 34 -3.39 5.98 7.64
N GLY A 35 -3.68 6.77 8.69
CA GLY A 35 -3.51 8.22 8.67
C GLY A 35 -4.62 8.92 7.89
N LEU A 36 -5.79 8.28 7.83
CA LEU A 36 -6.95 8.74 7.08
C LEU A 36 -7.94 9.43 8.02
N PRO A 37 -8.74 10.39 7.54
CA PRO A 37 -9.83 10.98 8.33
C PRO A 37 -10.91 9.94 8.61
N GLN A 38 -11.70 10.17 9.67
CA GLN A 38 -12.76 9.24 10.08
C GLN A 38 -13.79 9.00 8.98
N THR A 39 -14.09 10.00 8.16
CA THR A 39 -14.99 9.88 7.00
C THR A 39 -14.47 8.87 5.98
N ALA A 40 -13.16 8.90 5.66
CA ALA A 40 -12.54 7.94 4.75
C ALA A 40 -12.51 6.53 5.36
N ILE A 41 -12.27 6.39 6.66
CA ILE A 41 -12.36 5.09 7.36
C ILE A 41 -13.78 4.52 7.30
N ASN A 42 -14.80 5.36 7.51
CA ASN A 42 -16.19 4.93 7.43
C ASN A 42 -16.55 4.47 6.01
N LEU A 43 -16.12 5.21 4.99
CA LEU A 43 -16.30 4.81 3.59
C LEU A 43 -15.61 3.47 3.30
N LEU A 44 -14.33 3.32 3.68
CA LEU A 44 -13.59 2.06 3.52
C LEU A 44 -14.28 0.88 4.20
N ALA A 45 -14.85 1.08 5.38
CA ALA A 45 -15.56 0.01 6.10
C ALA A 45 -16.84 -0.45 5.38
N GLN A 46 -17.46 0.44 4.60
CA GLN A 46 -18.71 0.20 3.87
C GLN A 46 -18.47 -0.26 2.42
N THR A 47 -17.30 0.00 1.84
CA THR A 47 -16.93 -0.39 0.48
C THR A 47 -17.10 -1.90 0.27
N GLN A 48 -17.68 -2.33 -0.85
CA GLN A 48 -17.77 -3.75 -1.17
C GLN A 48 -16.47 -4.26 -1.80
N LEU A 49 -16.25 -5.58 -1.79
CA LEU A 49 -15.04 -6.16 -2.38
C LEU A 49 -14.95 -5.89 -3.90
N LEU A 50 -16.09 -5.84 -4.59
CA LEU A 50 -16.15 -5.50 -6.02
C LEU A 50 -15.68 -4.07 -6.27
N ASP A 51 -16.12 -3.13 -5.43
CA ASP A 51 -15.73 -1.72 -5.54
C ASP A 51 -14.22 -1.54 -5.31
N ILE A 52 -13.63 -2.30 -4.38
CA ILE A 52 -12.17 -2.30 -4.13
C ILE A 52 -11.40 -2.66 -5.41
N GLN A 53 -11.91 -3.58 -6.23
CA GLN A 53 -11.26 -3.96 -7.49
C GLN A 53 -11.27 -2.83 -8.52
N GLN A 54 -12.34 -2.02 -8.53
CA GLN A 54 -12.45 -0.86 -9.43
C GLN A 54 -11.62 0.33 -8.95
N LEU A 55 -11.41 0.44 -7.63
CA LEU A 55 -10.62 1.49 -7.02
C LEU A 55 -9.11 1.26 -7.16
N ALA A 56 -8.65 0.03 -7.38
CA ALA A 56 -7.24 -0.27 -7.52
C ALA A 56 -6.71 0.21 -8.88
N ASP A 57 -5.84 1.22 -8.85
CA ASP A 57 -5.25 1.80 -10.06
C ASP A 57 -3.90 1.13 -10.37
N PRO A 58 -3.69 0.51 -11.55
CA PRO A 58 -2.42 -0.12 -11.90
C PRO A 58 -1.30 0.88 -12.24
N HIS A 59 -1.59 2.18 -12.40
CA HIS A 59 -0.66 3.19 -12.88
C HIS A 59 0.01 4.01 -11.77
N LEU A 60 -0.47 3.90 -10.52
CA LEU A 60 0.08 4.64 -9.39
C LEU A 60 0.04 3.83 -8.09
N LEU A 61 0.99 4.09 -7.19
CA LEU A 61 1.00 3.45 -5.88
C LEU A 61 0.02 4.16 -4.94
N GLN A 62 -0.99 3.45 -4.42
CA GLN A 62 -2.07 4.04 -3.64
C GLN A 62 -1.77 4.17 -2.14
N PHE A 63 -0.57 3.77 -1.72
CA PHE A 63 -0.06 4.06 -0.38
C PHE A 63 1.24 4.84 -0.46
N GLN A 64 1.44 5.71 0.52
CA GLN A 64 2.72 6.37 0.72
C GLN A 64 3.42 5.78 1.95
N PRO A 65 4.70 5.42 1.83
CA PRO A 65 5.49 5.04 2.99
C PRO A 65 5.57 6.22 3.98
N ARG A 66 5.39 5.94 5.26
CA ARG A 66 5.58 6.94 6.32
C ARG A 66 7.07 7.16 6.57
N GLY A 67 7.45 8.43 6.75
CA GLY A 67 8.83 8.83 7.02
C GLY A 67 9.60 9.17 5.75
N THR A 68 10.91 9.36 5.88
CA THR A 68 11.78 9.65 4.74
C THR A 68 12.02 8.38 3.91
N PRO A 69 12.38 8.51 2.61
CA PRO A 69 12.75 7.37 1.78
C PRO A 69 13.83 6.48 2.44
N LYS A 70 14.80 7.10 3.14
CA LYS A 70 15.85 6.39 3.87
C LYS A 70 15.29 5.54 5.01
N GLN A 71 14.39 6.10 5.82
CA GLN A 71 13.74 5.38 6.92
C GLN A 71 12.89 4.21 6.40
N PHE A 72 12.22 4.39 5.25
CA PHE A 72 11.46 3.32 4.62
C PHE A 72 12.37 2.18 4.12
N VAL A 73 13.49 2.51 3.49
CA VAL A 73 14.48 1.51 3.07
C VAL A 73 15.08 0.77 4.27
N GLU A 74 15.38 1.47 5.36
CA GLU A 74 15.86 0.86 6.61
C GLU A 74 14.79 -0.04 7.26
N LEU A 75 13.51 0.37 7.23
CA LEU A 75 12.39 -0.45 7.69
C LEU A 75 12.24 -1.74 6.86
N ILE A 76 12.36 -1.65 5.54
CA ILE A 76 12.32 -2.83 4.66
C ILE A 76 13.50 -3.77 4.96
N LYS A 77 14.71 -3.21 5.10
CA LYS A 77 15.92 -3.99 5.39
C LYS A 77 15.86 -4.68 6.76
N SER A 78 15.26 -4.05 7.77
CA SER A 78 15.14 -4.59 9.13
C SER A 78 14.05 -5.64 9.29
N ARG A 79 13.04 -5.68 8.41
CA ARG A 79 11.92 -6.64 8.43
C ARG A 79 12.23 -7.94 7.65
N GLY A 80 13.46 -8.43 7.79
CA GLY A 80 14.06 -9.50 6.99
C GLY A 80 13.13 -10.64 6.54
N ASN A 81 13.32 -11.04 5.27
CA ASN A 81 12.72 -12.16 4.53
C ASN A 81 11.32 -12.00 3.91
N GLY A 82 10.49 -11.01 4.27
CA GLY A 82 9.14 -10.85 3.68
C GLY A 82 9.05 -10.02 2.39
N PHE A 83 10.03 -9.16 2.11
CA PHE A 83 9.93 -8.08 1.13
C PHE A 83 11.04 -8.08 0.05
N ASN A 84 11.65 -9.23 -0.24
CA ASN A 84 12.75 -9.33 -1.21
C ASN A 84 12.38 -8.77 -2.62
N LYS A 85 11.10 -8.71 -2.98
CA LYS A 85 10.64 -8.06 -4.21
C LYS A 85 10.60 -6.54 -4.13
N LEU A 86 10.19 -5.96 -3.00
CA LEU A 86 10.08 -4.50 -2.84
C LEU A 86 11.44 -3.82 -2.62
N SER A 87 12.36 -4.46 -1.89
CA SER A 87 13.74 -3.97 -1.79
C SER A 87 14.43 -3.97 -3.15
N TYR A 88 14.25 -5.02 -3.96
CA TYR A 88 14.75 -5.11 -5.32
C TYR A 88 14.16 -4.03 -6.24
N TYR A 89 12.84 -3.77 -6.17
CA TYR A 89 12.22 -2.71 -6.95
C TYR A 89 12.77 -1.33 -6.58
N LEU A 90 12.88 -1.00 -5.30
CA LEU A 90 13.39 0.31 -4.86
C LEU A 90 14.86 0.53 -5.25
N THR A 91 15.71 -0.50 -5.15
CA THR A 91 17.11 -0.39 -5.60
C THR A 91 17.22 -0.27 -7.12
N SER A 92 16.36 -0.95 -7.88
CA SER A 92 16.35 -0.86 -9.35
C SER A 92 15.82 0.48 -9.89
N VAL A 93 14.93 1.16 -9.15
CA VAL A 93 14.44 2.49 -9.50
C VAL A 93 15.49 3.56 -9.19
N SER A 94 16.23 3.44 -8.08
CA SER A 94 17.34 4.35 -7.76
C SER A 94 18.52 4.24 -8.73
N THR A 95 18.77 3.09 -9.35
CA THR A 95 19.86 2.93 -10.32
C THR A 95 19.52 3.38 -11.74
N ARG A 96 18.24 3.66 -12.05
CA ARG A 96 17.84 4.25 -13.35
C ARG A 96 17.78 5.77 -13.35
N GLN A 97 18.01 6.41 -12.20
CA GLN A 97 18.00 7.88 -12.06
C GLN A 97 19.41 8.47 -11.87
N ASN A 98 20.46 7.67 -12.06
CA ASN A 98 21.86 8.10 -12.20
C ASN A 98 22.39 7.65 -13.57
#